data_AF-A0A941YHW5-F1
#
_entry.id   AF-A0A941YHW5-F1
#
_cell.length_a   1.000
_cell.length_b   1.000
_cell.length_c   1.000
_cell.angle_alpha   90.00
_cell.angle_beta   90.00
_cell.angle_gamma   90.00
#
_symmetry.space_group_name_H-M   'P 1'
#
loop_
_entity.id
_entity.type
_entity.pdbx_description
1 polymer ?
#
loop_
_entity_poly.entity_id
_entity_poly.type
_entity_poly.pdbx_seq_one_letter_code
_entity_poly.pdbx_strand_id
1 'polypeptide(L)'
;MKGIFVGALITGLAGSAMARPELNAFINKPANSVPELIAQIKSDKQVADRFMRHFSMTKDEVLEFVGSLHLGTLKESGYYTIYSAPDTGIIKAHVSFFKKGTPAFVDEDGNAILRAKCANPFVRGPIRPYALSSATVTDSVSTPMIAAAPGTSVSEGPMIASFTPPTPPVPEIATPITIKTTPTDSAPQQFAASSIGSIIGLGGVASFINRGHSSPVPEPASFAVLGIGALALLRRRKK
;
A
#
# COMPACT_ATOMS: atom_id res chain seq x y z
N MET A 1 8.43 -67.20 10.10
CA MET A 1 8.45 -66.23 8.99
C MET A 1 7.82 -64.94 9.49
N LYS A 2 8.59 -63.85 9.57
CA LYS A 2 8.17 -62.52 10.06
C LYS A 2 7.92 -61.63 8.85
N GLY A 3 6.67 -61.24 8.61
CA GLY A 3 6.30 -60.25 7.59
C GLY A 3 6.16 -58.88 8.25
N ILE A 4 7.07 -57.95 7.93
CA ILE A 4 7.02 -56.56 8.36
C ILE A 4 6.32 -55.78 7.23
N PHE A 5 5.10 -55.30 7.49
CA PHE A 5 4.42 -54.33 6.63
C PHE A 5 4.94 -52.93 6.98
N VAL A 6 5.72 -52.33 6.09
CA VAL A 6 6.11 -50.91 6.16
C VAL A 6 5.07 -50.10 5.40
N GLY A 7 4.16 -49.46 6.13
CA GLY A 7 3.20 -48.49 5.59
C GLY A 7 3.86 -47.14 5.38
N ALA A 8 4.04 -46.72 4.13
CA ALA A 8 4.53 -45.40 3.78
C ALA A 8 3.41 -44.34 3.95
N LEU A 9 3.51 -43.52 4.99
CA LEU A 9 2.68 -42.34 5.21
C LEU A 9 3.22 -41.18 4.37
N ILE A 10 2.63 -40.94 3.20
CA ILE A 10 2.94 -39.78 2.35
C ILE A 10 2.09 -38.60 2.84
N THR A 11 2.67 -37.78 3.72
CA THR A 11 2.04 -36.52 4.17
C THR A 11 2.25 -35.45 3.10
N GLY A 12 1.25 -35.22 2.25
CA GLY A 12 1.26 -34.14 1.28
C GLY A 12 1.13 -32.78 1.98
N LEU A 13 2.23 -32.02 2.08
CA LEU A 13 2.16 -30.59 2.39
C LEU A 13 1.64 -29.84 1.16
N ALA A 14 0.35 -29.52 1.15
CA ALA A 14 -0.20 -28.55 0.22
C ALA A 14 0.21 -27.13 0.69
N GLY A 15 1.19 -26.54 0.01
CA GLY A 15 1.57 -25.15 0.21
C GLY A 15 0.52 -24.21 -0.38
N SER A 16 -0.33 -23.63 0.46
CA SER A 16 -1.25 -22.57 0.05
C SER A 16 -0.45 -21.30 -0.27
N ALA A 17 -0.22 -21.04 -1.55
CA ALA A 17 0.22 -19.73 -2.03
C ALA A 17 -0.92 -18.72 -1.79
N MET A 18 -0.94 -18.09 -0.62
CA MET A 18 -1.88 -17.02 -0.31
C MET A 18 -1.61 -15.81 -1.21
N ALA A 19 -2.57 -15.49 -2.08
CA ALA A 19 -2.54 -14.31 -2.92
C ALA A 19 -2.50 -13.03 -2.07
N ARG A 20 -1.79 -12.01 -2.56
CA ARG A 20 -1.63 -10.73 -1.86
C ARG A 20 -2.96 -10.01 -1.65
N PRO A 21 -3.12 -9.26 -0.53
CA PRO A 21 -4.38 -8.61 -0.18
C PRO A 21 -4.85 -7.60 -1.22
N GLU A 22 -3.93 -6.89 -1.88
CA GLU A 22 -4.19 -6.05 -3.06
C GLU A 22 -2.95 -5.97 -3.97
N LEU A 23 -3.17 -5.63 -5.24
CA LEU A 23 -2.09 -5.41 -6.21
C LEU A 23 -1.24 -4.20 -5.75
N ASN A 24 0.09 -4.37 -5.69
CA ASN A 24 1.05 -3.35 -5.23
C ASN A 24 0.97 -2.98 -3.73
N ALA A 25 0.49 -3.89 -2.89
CA ALA A 25 0.50 -3.75 -1.43
C ALA A 25 1.91 -3.81 -0.84
N PHE A 26 2.15 -3.08 0.26
CA PHE A 26 3.41 -3.19 1.02
C PHE A 26 3.54 -4.55 1.70
N ILE A 27 2.43 -5.09 2.20
CA ILE A 27 2.35 -6.43 2.83
C ILE A 27 1.82 -7.50 1.89
N ASN A 28 2.17 -8.75 2.20
CA ASN A 28 1.80 -9.92 1.41
C ASN A 28 0.53 -10.61 1.91
N LYS A 29 0.12 -10.38 3.15
CA LYS A 29 -1.15 -10.86 3.72
C LYS A 29 -1.87 -9.67 4.36
N PRO A 30 -3.21 -9.65 4.39
CA PRO A 30 -3.92 -8.60 5.12
C PRO A 30 -3.48 -8.60 6.59
N ALA A 31 -3.28 -7.41 7.15
CA ALA A 31 -2.99 -7.22 8.57
C ALA A 31 -4.13 -6.40 9.18
N ASN A 32 -4.89 -6.99 10.08
CA ASN A 32 -6.02 -6.34 10.75
C ASN A 32 -5.62 -5.72 12.09
N SER A 33 -4.37 -5.93 12.52
CA SER A 33 -3.83 -5.41 13.76
C SER A 33 -2.35 -5.08 13.64
N VAL A 34 -1.84 -4.23 14.53
CA VAL A 34 -0.41 -3.87 14.60
C VAL A 34 0.47 -5.11 14.87
N PRO A 35 0.13 -6.02 15.79
CA PRO A 35 0.90 -7.25 16.00
C PRO A 35 1.00 -8.13 14.74
N GLU A 36 -0.06 -8.23 13.94
CA GLU A 36 -0.03 -8.97 12.68
C GLU A 36 0.88 -8.31 11.65
N LEU A 37 0.85 -6.98 11.54
CA LEU A 37 1.73 -6.22 10.65
C LEU A 37 3.20 -6.41 11.06
N ILE A 38 3.50 -6.27 12.35
CA ILE A 38 4.83 -6.52 12.93
C ILE A 38 5.29 -7.95 12.64
N ALA A 39 4.43 -8.95 12.82
CA ALA A 39 4.76 -10.34 12.53
C ALA A 39 5.13 -10.55 11.06
N GLN A 40 4.44 -9.88 10.12
CA GLN A 40 4.78 -9.92 8.70
C GLN A 40 6.13 -9.23 8.41
N ILE A 41 6.38 -8.05 8.97
CA ILE A 41 7.66 -7.35 8.80
C ILE A 41 8.82 -8.17 9.37
N LYS A 42 8.60 -8.87 10.49
CA LYS A 42 9.62 -9.75 11.09
C LYS A 42 9.91 -10.98 10.21
N SER A 43 8.86 -11.64 9.73
CA SER A 43 8.95 -12.93 9.03
C SER A 43 9.31 -12.82 7.55
N ASP A 44 8.87 -11.76 6.87
CA ASP A 44 9.01 -11.60 5.42
C ASP A 44 10.05 -10.53 5.06
N LYS A 45 11.14 -10.97 4.43
CA LYS A 45 12.25 -10.09 4.04
C LYS A 45 11.86 -9.07 2.98
N GLN A 46 10.95 -9.41 2.06
CA GLN A 46 10.51 -8.48 1.01
C GLN A 46 9.61 -7.38 1.58
N VAL A 47 8.76 -7.73 2.55
CA VAL A 47 7.93 -6.75 3.25
C VAL A 47 8.83 -5.78 4.01
N ALA A 48 9.77 -6.28 4.81
CA ALA A 48 10.72 -5.43 5.55
C ALA A 48 11.49 -4.48 4.61
N ASP A 49 12.05 -4.99 3.52
CA ASP A 49 12.78 -4.19 2.53
C ASP A 49 11.96 -3.02 1.97
N ARG A 50 10.67 -3.24 1.67
CA ARG A 50 9.78 -2.16 1.17
C ARG A 50 9.62 -1.03 2.19
N PHE A 51 9.40 -1.38 3.45
CA PHE A 51 9.29 -0.40 4.53
C PHE A 51 10.61 0.35 4.74
N MET A 52 11.72 -0.38 4.80
CA MET A 52 13.06 0.20 4.97
C MET A 52 13.39 1.18 3.84
N ARG A 53 13.10 0.84 2.59
CA ARG A 53 13.35 1.73 1.44
C ARG A 53 12.40 2.92 1.39
N HIS A 54 11.15 2.77 1.80
CA HIS A 54 10.18 3.88 1.80
C HIS A 54 10.49 4.90 2.89
N PHE A 55 10.79 4.42 4.10
CA PHE A 55 11.02 5.28 5.28
C PHE A 55 12.49 5.62 5.51
N SER A 56 13.42 5.03 4.76
CA SER A 56 14.87 5.13 4.96
C SER A 56 15.31 4.75 6.38
N MET A 57 14.72 3.67 6.91
CA MET A 57 14.95 3.16 8.26
C MET A 57 15.58 1.76 8.20
N THR A 58 16.29 1.38 9.26
CA THR A 58 16.68 -0.01 9.54
C THR A 58 15.45 -0.85 9.90
N LYS A 59 15.58 -2.18 9.86
CA LYS A 59 14.46 -3.08 10.20
C LYS A 59 13.96 -2.83 11.63
N ASP A 60 14.86 -2.61 12.58
CA ASP A 60 14.49 -2.43 13.99
C ASP A 60 13.77 -1.09 14.21
N GLU A 61 14.25 -0.02 13.57
CA GLU A 61 13.55 1.28 13.56
C GLU A 61 12.16 1.19 12.92
N VAL A 62 12.01 0.42 11.83
CA VAL A 62 10.68 0.17 11.23
C VAL A 62 9.76 -0.56 12.21
N LEU A 63 10.28 -1.54 12.96
CA LEU A 63 9.48 -2.30 13.92
C LEU A 63 9.03 -1.43 15.10
N GLU A 64 9.91 -0.56 15.59
CA GLU A 64 9.59 0.42 16.63
C GLU A 64 8.56 1.44 16.11
N PHE A 65 8.80 2.01 14.93
CA PHE A 65 7.89 2.95 14.28
C PHE A 65 6.50 2.36 14.05
N VAL A 66 6.41 1.15 13.48
CA VAL A 66 5.11 0.49 13.28
C VAL A 66 4.47 0.10 14.61
N GLY A 67 5.28 -0.18 15.63
CA GLY A 67 4.82 -0.50 16.98
C GLY A 67 4.21 0.68 17.73
N SER A 68 4.58 1.93 17.41
CA SER A 68 3.95 3.12 17.99
C SER A 68 2.62 3.48 17.33
N LEU A 69 2.32 2.91 16.16
CA LEU A 69 1.04 3.13 15.50
C LEU A 69 -0.08 2.37 16.21
N HIS A 70 -1.31 2.85 16.05
CA HIS A 70 -2.51 2.15 16.48
C HIS A 70 -3.56 2.11 15.38
N LEU A 71 -4.51 1.18 15.49
CA LEU A 71 -5.59 1.07 14.52
C LEU A 71 -6.60 2.20 14.76
N GLY A 72 -6.86 2.99 13.71
CA GLY A 72 -7.82 4.07 13.70
C GLY A 72 -8.48 4.22 12.33
N THR A 73 -8.97 5.42 12.04
CA THR A 73 -9.67 5.71 10.77
C THR A 73 -9.32 7.10 10.25
N LEU A 74 -9.46 7.31 8.94
CA LEU A 74 -9.31 8.63 8.32
C LEU A 74 -10.35 9.62 8.89
N LYS A 75 -9.87 10.78 9.36
CA LYS A 75 -10.69 11.86 9.96
C LYS A 75 -11.58 12.55 8.93
N GLU A 76 -11.14 12.63 7.68
CA GLU A 76 -11.78 13.36 6.60
C GLU A 76 -11.84 12.54 5.31
N SER A 77 -12.78 12.90 4.42
CA SER A 77 -12.81 12.37 3.06
C SER A 77 -11.97 13.28 2.17
N GLY A 78 -11.17 12.71 1.28
CA GLY A 78 -10.33 13.53 0.42
C GLY A 78 -9.43 12.71 -0.49
N TYR A 79 -8.63 13.43 -1.28
CA TYR A 79 -7.58 12.85 -2.09
C TYR A 79 -6.30 12.73 -1.25
N TYR A 80 -5.80 11.52 -1.11
CA TYR A 80 -4.56 11.23 -0.40
C TYR A 80 -3.52 10.72 -1.38
N THR A 81 -2.28 11.16 -1.20
CA THR A 81 -1.13 10.51 -1.82
C THR A 81 -0.91 9.18 -1.13
N ILE A 82 -0.87 8.10 -1.90
CA ILE A 82 -0.63 6.76 -1.40
C ILE A 82 0.55 6.14 -2.15
N TYR A 83 1.41 5.48 -1.39
CA TYR A 83 2.61 4.85 -1.91
C TYR A 83 2.37 3.35 -2.08
N SER A 84 2.68 2.84 -3.27
CA SER A 84 2.51 1.45 -3.64
C SER A 84 3.85 0.81 -3.97
N ALA A 85 4.00 -0.47 -3.62
CA ALA A 85 5.18 -1.28 -3.85
C ALA A 85 4.86 -2.39 -4.88
N PRO A 86 4.89 -2.09 -6.20
CA PRO A 86 4.74 -3.10 -7.24
C PRO A 86 5.86 -4.15 -7.18
N ASP A 87 5.65 -5.26 -7.87
CA ASP A 87 6.63 -6.36 -7.96
C ASP A 87 7.95 -5.96 -8.61
N THR A 88 7.97 -4.87 -9.36
CA THR A 88 9.20 -4.28 -9.91
C THR A 88 10.13 -3.71 -8.83
N GLY A 89 9.66 -3.62 -7.58
CA GLY A 89 10.41 -3.08 -6.45
C GLY A 89 10.44 -1.55 -6.39
N ILE A 90 10.12 -0.84 -7.48
CA ILE A 90 10.11 0.64 -7.51
C ILE A 90 8.86 1.16 -6.82
N ILE A 91 9.02 1.87 -5.71
CA ILE A 91 7.90 2.50 -4.98
C ILE A 91 7.33 3.64 -5.83
N LYS A 92 6.02 3.65 -6.03
CA LYS A 92 5.30 4.66 -6.82
C LYS A 92 4.29 5.39 -5.96
N ALA A 93 4.29 6.72 -6.06
CA ALA A 93 3.25 7.56 -5.50
C ALA A 93 2.11 7.71 -6.51
N HIS A 94 0.88 7.67 -6.03
CA HIS A 94 -0.30 8.06 -6.81
C HIS A 94 -1.34 8.67 -5.87
N VAL A 95 -2.27 9.43 -6.42
CA VAL A 95 -3.34 10.07 -5.65
C VAL A 95 -4.61 9.23 -5.78
N SER A 96 -5.28 8.98 -4.66
CA SER A 96 -6.55 8.25 -4.64
C SER A 96 -7.52 8.89 -3.65
N PHE A 97 -8.81 8.83 -3.97
CA PHE A 97 -9.86 9.36 -3.11
C PHE A 97 -10.24 8.33 -2.03
N PHE A 98 -10.22 8.75 -0.77
CA PHE A 98 -10.66 7.94 0.36
C PHE A 98 -11.79 8.65 1.11
N LYS A 99 -12.71 7.85 1.66
CA LYS A 99 -13.80 8.36 2.49
C LYS A 99 -13.35 8.45 3.94
N LYS A 100 -13.90 9.42 4.68
CA LYS A 100 -13.86 9.46 6.14
C LYS A 100 -14.28 8.10 6.71
N GLY A 101 -13.60 7.65 7.77
CA GLY A 101 -13.86 6.35 8.39
C GLY A 101 -13.14 5.18 7.73
N THR A 102 -12.39 5.40 6.64
CA THR A 102 -11.55 4.34 6.05
C THR A 102 -10.50 3.88 7.09
N PRO A 103 -10.32 2.57 7.33
CA PRO A 103 -9.41 2.08 8.36
C PRO A 103 -7.93 2.31 8.00
N ALA A 104 -7.17 2.83 8.96
CA ALA A 104 -5.76 3.17 8.83
C ALA A 104 -5.01 2.92 10.13
N PHE A 105 -3.71 2.66 10.02
CA PHE A 105 -2.80 2.80 11.15
C PHE A 105 -2.43 4.26 11.29
N VAL A 106 -2.68 4.82 12.47
CA VAL A 106 -2.51 6.23 12.81
C VAL A 106 -1.43 6.41 13.86
N ASP A 107 -0.78 7.58 13.88
CA ASP A 107 0.16 7.98 14.93
C ASP A 107 -0.58 8.46 16.19
N GLU A 108 0.16 8.85 17.23
CA GLU A 108 -0.38 9.36 18.50
C GLU A 108 -1.27 10.61 18.33
N ASP A 109 -0.99 11.43 17.32
CA ASP A 109 -1.78 12.62 16.96
C ASP A 109 -3.04 12.27 16.13
N GLY A 110 -3.20 11.00 15.74
CA GLY A 110 -4.29 10.48 14.93
C GLY A 110 -4.16 10.81 13.44
N ASN A 111 -2.97 11.11 12.94
CA ASN A 111 -2.69 11.24 11.51
C ASN A 111 -2.61 9.86 10.87
N ALA A 112 -3.24 9.68 9.72
CA ALA A 112 -3.18 8.42 8.98
C ALA A 112 -1.79 8.21 8.36
N ILE A 113 -1.08 7.18 8.82
CA ILE A 113 0.27 6.85 8.35
C ILE A 113 0.21 5.74 7.29
N LEU A 114 -0.51 4.65 7.58
CA LEU A 114 -0.63 3.49 6.68
C LEU A 114 -2.10 3.10 6.50
N ARG A 115 -2.48 2.62 5.31
CA ARG A 115 -3.81 2.03 5.10
C ARG A 115 -3.89 0.64 5.74
N ALA A 116 -4.90 0.36 6.56
CA ALA A 116 -4.93 -0.88 7.35
C ALA A 116 -4.87 -2.16 6.49
N LYS A 117 -5.66 -2.23 5.42
CA LYS A 117 -5.80 -3.42 4.57
C LYS A 117 -4.50 -3.88 3.89
N CYS A 118 -3.66 -2.94 3.47
CA CYS A 118 -2.47 -3.22 2.61
C CYS A 118 -1.17 -2.60 3.14
N ALA A 119 -1.23 -1.92 4.28
CA ALA A 119 -0.15 -1.16 4.90
C ALA A 119 0.57 -0.20 3.95
N ASN A 120 -0.13 0.29 2.93
CA ASN A 120 0.41 1.29 2.00
C ASN A 120 0.50 2.64 2.71
N PRO A 121 1.66 3.32 2.68
CA PRO A 121 1.82 4.61 3.33
C PRO A 121 0.98 5.72 2.69
N PHE A 122 0.43 6.61 3.51
CA PHE A 122 -0.15 7.90 3.10
C PHE A 122 0.87 9.04 3.15
N VAL A 123 2.01 8.80 3.78
CA VAL A 123 3.06 9.80 4.03
C VAL A 123 4.33 9.42 3.28
N ARG A 124 5.07 10.45 2.85
CA ARG A 124 6.38 10.29 2.22
C ARG A 124 7.44 10.08 3.30
N GLY A 125 8.33 9.12 3.12
CA GLY A 125 9.57 9.06 3.91
C GLY A 125 10.64 10.03 3.41
N PRO A 126 11.74 10.24 4.16
CA PRO A 126 12.02 9.64 5.47
C PRO A 126 11.21 10.29 6.60
N ILE A 127 10.77 9.47 7.55
CA ILE A 127 10.24 9.94 8.85
C ILE A 127 11.41 9.84 9.81
N ARG A 128 11.75 10.92 10.53
CA ARG A 128 12.81 10.82 11.54
C ARG A 128 12.31 9.89 12.65
N PRO A 129 13.04 8.83 13.03
CA PRO A 129 12.63 7.98 14.15
C PRO A 129 12.48 8.86 15.40
N TYR A 130 11.37 8.67 16.12
CA TYR A 130 11.05 9.45 17.33
C TYR A 130 12.04 9.19 18.49
N ALA A 131 12.95 8.22 18.35
CA ALA A 131 13.92 7.84 19.37
C ALA A 131 15.30 8.48 19.13
N LEU A 132 15.39 9.81 19.29
CA LEU A 132 16.57 10.53 19.83
C LEU A 132 16.20 11.95 20.35
N SER A 133 14.92 12.30 20.40
CA SER A 133 14.45 13.58 20.98
C SER A 133 13.95 13.38 22.41
N SER A 134 14.77 12.74 23.24
CA SER A 134 14.61 12.71 24.70
C SER A 134 15.98 12.74 25.36
N ALA A 135 16.75 13.77 25.01
CA ALA A 135 17.73 14.34 25.91
C ALA A 135 17.40 15.82 26.02
N THR A 136 16.47 16.13 26.90
CA THR A 136 16.39 17.46 27.51
C THR A 136 17.72 17.69 28.21
N VAL A 137 18.69 18.31 27.53
CA VAL A 137 19.84 18.92 28.19
C VAL A 137 19.34 20.21 28.80
N THR A 138 18.73 20.10 29.97
CA THR A 138 18.71 21.21 30.92
C THR A 138 20.10 21.27 31.52
N ASP A 139 20.96 22.10 30.95
CA ASP A 139 22.06 22.67 31.72
C ASP A 139 22.17 24.16 31.38
N SER A 140 21.37 24.94 32.11
CA SER A 140 21.62 26.36 32.31
C SER A 140 22.88 26.49 33.16
N VAL A 141 24.04 26.60 32.53
CA VAL A 141 25.22 27.17 33.18
C VAL A 141 25.31 28.64 32.78
N SER A 142 24.73 29.47 33.65
CA SER A 142 25.07 30.89 33.75
C SER A 142 26.58 31.02 33.96
N THR A 143 27.29 31.62 33.01
CA THR A 143 28.65 32.10 33.26
C THR A 143 28.55 33.57 33.67
N PRO A 144 29.04 33.96 34.87
CA PRO A 144 29.02 35.34 35.31
C PRO A 144 30.04 36.18 34.54
N MET A 145 29.60 37.40 34.22
CA MET A 145 30.37 38.49 33.64
C MET A 145 31.53 38.89 34.55
N ILE A 146 32.76 38.90 34.02
CA ILE A 146 33.88 39.67 34.60
C ILE A 146 34.44 40.59 33.52
N ALA A 147 34.58 41.86 33.91
CA ALA A 147 34.89 43.00 33.08
C ALA A 147 36.41 43.31 32.99
N ALA A 148 36.78 43.92 31.85
CA ALA A 148 37.90 44.85 31.60
C ALA A 148 39.35 44.30 31.72
N ALA A 149 40.35 44.66 30.89
CA ALA A 149 40.61 45.83 30.04
C ALA A 149 41.73 45.52 28.98
N PRO A 150 42.38 46.48 28.27
CA PRO A 150 42.51 46.48 26.80
C PRO A 150 43.92 46.21 26.24
N GLY A 151 44.02 45.80 24.97
CA GLY A 151 45.31 45.64 24.27
C GLY A 151 45.17 45.40 22.76
N THR A 152 45.31 46.48 22.01
CA THR A 152 45.81 46.69 20.63
C THR A 152 46.20 45.48 19.75
N SER A 153 45.69 45.45 18.51
CA SER A 153 46.47 45.57 17.25
C SER A 153 46.01 44.65 16.10
N VAL A 154 45.40 45.28 15.09
CA VAL A 154 45.53 45.12 13.62
C VAL A 154 45.87 43.74 13.02
N SER A 155 44.98 43.22 12.16
CA SER A 155 45.40 42.59 10.89
C SER A 155 44.28 42.62 9.84
N GLU A 156 44.61 43.15 8.67
CA GLU A 156 43.82 43.33 7.45
C GLU A 156 43.38 42.01 6.76
N GLY A 157 42.15 42.01 6.24
CA GLY A 157 41.70 41.35 4.99
C GLY A 157 41.47 39.82 5.00
N PRO A 158 40.67 39.25 4.06
CA PRO A 158 40.15 39.83 2.82
C PRO A 158 38.60 39.83 2.70
N MET A 159 38.10 40.69 1.81
CA MET A 159 36.71 40.75 1.38
C MET A 159 36.26 39.41 0.77
N ILE A 160 35.21 38.80 1.32
CA ILE A 160 34.51 37.71 0.64
C ILE A 160 33.54 38.34 -0.35
N ALA A 161 33.85 38.13 -1.63
CA ALA A 161 33.05 38.52 -2.78
C ALA A 161 31.62 37.98 -2.66
N SER A 162 30.64 38.89 -2.78
CA SER A 162 29.23 38.54 -2.89
C SER A 162 29.00 37.86 -4.24
N PHE A 163 28.79 36.54 -4.23
CA PHE A 163 28.39 35.76 -5.39
C PHE A 163 26.88 35.89 -5.58
N THR A 164 26.46 36.74 -6.52
CA THR A 164 25.09 36.73 -7.05
C THR A 164 24.95 35.51 -7.98
N PRO A 165 24.01 34.57 -7.70
CA PRO A 165 23.78 33.46 -8.61
C PRO A 165 23.20 33.95 -9.94
N PRO A 166 23.58 33.37 -11.09
CA PRO A 166 22.98 33.68 -12.37
C PRO A 166 21.51 33.24 -12.38
N THR A 167 20.62 34.19 -12.63
CA THR A 167 19.20 33.94 -12.89
C THR A 167 19.05 33.02 -14.10
N PRO A 168 18.35 31.88 -13.99
CA PRO A 168 18.10 31.01 -15.14
C PRO A 168 17.25 31.72 -16.18
N PRO A 169 17.46 31.47 -17.49
CA PRO A 169 16.62 32.03 -18.54
C PRO A 169 15.19 31.51 -18.39
N VAL A 170 14.25 32.45 -18.36
CA VAL A 170 12.81 32.17 -18.40
C VAL A 170 12.49 31.49 -19.74
N PRO A 171 11.86 30.30 -19.75
CA PRO A 171 11.43 29.68 -20.99
C PRO A 171 10.35 30.53 -21.67
N GLU A 172 10.60 30.86 -22.93
CA GLU A 172 9.70 31.54 -23.85
C GLU A 172 8.41 30.72 -24.00
N ILE A 173 7.28 31.32 -23.63
CA ILE A 173 5.96 30.70 -23.70
C ILE A 173 5.60 30.51 -25.17
N ALA A 174 5.59 29.25 -25.59
CA ALA A 174 5.09 28.84 -26.89
C ALA A 174 3.60 29.21 -27.04
N THR A 175 3.30 29.75 -28.23
CA THR A 175 1.99 30.12 -28.78
C THR A 175 0.80 29.22 -28.41
N PRO A 176 -0.42 29.80 -28.30
CA PRO A 176 -1.63 29.05 -28.02
C PRO A 176 -2.01 28.14 -29.20
N ILE A 177 -2.08 26.84 -28.94
CA ILE A 177 -2.60 25.85 -29.87
C ILE A 177 -4.12 26.04 -29.97
N THR A 178 -4.60 26.44 -31.15
CA THR A 178 -6.03 26.44 -31.49
C THR A 178 -6.52 25.00 -31.57
N ILE A 179 -7.24 24.55 -30.54
CA ILE A 179 -7.94 23.27 -30.56
C ILE A 179 -9.22 23.45 -31.37
N LYS A 180 -9.27 22.84 -32.57
CA LYS A 180 -10.52 22.65 -33.32
C LYS A 180 -11.42 21.71 -32.53
N THR A 181 -12.48 22.27 -31.94
CA THR A 181 -13.57 21.51 -31.33
C THR A 181 -14.38 20.85 -32.46
N THR A 182 -14.24 19.53 -32.62
CA THR A 182 -15.23 18.73 -33.34
C THR A 182 -16.39 18.44 -32.37
N PRO A 183 -17.65 18.77 -32.73
CA PRO A 183 -18.80 18.37 -31.93
C PRO A 183 -18.96 16.85 -32.04
N THR A 184 -18.74 16.13 -30.94
CA THR A 184 -19.16 14.74 -30.82
C THR A 184 -20.59 14.75 -30.28
N ASP A 185 -21.46 14.22 -31.12
CA ASP A 185 -22.90 14.07 -30.97
C ASP A 185 -23.26 13.34 -29.66
N SER A 186 -24.05 14.03 -28.83
CA SER A 186 -24.53 13.53 -27.55
C SER A 186 -25.76 12.64 -27.77
N ALA A 187 -25.59 11.32 -27.74
CA ALA A 187 -26.71 10.40 -27.63
C ALA A 187 -27.19 10.31 -26.16
N PRO A 188 -28.48 10.50 -25.87
CA PRO A 188 -29.01 10.42 -24.51
C PRO A 188 -29.11 8.96 -24.04
N GLN A 189 -28.31 8.56 -23.04
CA GLN A 189 -28.57 7.31 -22.32
C GLN A 189 -29.69 7.53 -21.31
N GLN A 190 -30.81 6.86 -21.60
CA GLN A 190 -32.00 6.79 -20.76
C GLN A 190 -31.67 6.09 -19.44
N PHE A 191 -31.98 6.75 -18.33
CA PHE A 191 -32.04 6.14 -17.01
C PHE A 191 -33.21 5.15 -16.98
N ALA A 192 -32.93 3.86 -17.13
CA ALA A 192 -33.89 2.82 -16.80
C ALA A 192 -33.84 2.57 -15.27
N ALA A 193 -34.73 3.28 -14.56
CA ALA A 193 -35.17 2.85 -13.25
C ALA A 193 -35.88 1.49 -13.41
N SER A 194 -35.41 0.48 -12.70
CA SER A 194 -36.20 -0.74 -12.48
C SER A 194 -36.13 -1.08 -11.01
N SER A 195 -37.14 -0.57 -10.32
CA SER A 195 -37.67 -1.10 -9.09
C SER A 195 -38.26 -2.51 -9.31
N ILE A 196 -38.52 -3.17 -8.18
CA ILE A 196 -39.37 -4.34 -7.96
C ILE A 196 -38.63 -5.67 -7.80
N GLY A 197 -38.78 -6.25 -6.60
CA GLY A 197 -39.22 -7.64 -6.52
C GLY A 197 -38.33 -8.61 -5.74
N SER A 198 -38.56 -8.71 -4.44
CA SER A 198 -38.23 -9.88 -3.62
C SER A 198 -38.88 -11.14 -4.21
N ILE A 199 -38.13 -12.23 -4.44
CA ILE A 199 -38.69 -13.60 -4.46
C ILE A 199 -37.70 -14.59 -3.83
N ILE A 200 -38.25 -15.32 -2.87
CA ILE A 200 -37.72 -16.45 -2.09
C ILE A 200 -37.68 -17.72 -2.96
N GLY A 201 -36.68 -18.59 -2.77
CA GLY A 201 -36.92 -20.05 -2.80
C GLY A 201 -36.19 -20.92 -3.83
N LEU A 202 -35.45 -21.88 -3.28
CA LEU A 202 -35.27 -23.30 -3.70
C LEU A 202 -35.43 -23.71 -5.19
N GLY A 203 -34.32 -24.26 -5.72
CA GLY A 203 -34.30 -25.56 -6.43
C GLY A 203 -34.76 -25.63 -7.89
N GLY A 204 -33.91 -26.19 -8.76
CA GLY A 204 -34.37 -26.93 -9.95
C GLY A 204 -33.93 -26.42 -11.33
N VAL A 205 -32.89 -27.06 -11.84
CA VAL A 205 -32.53 -27.41 -13.24
C VAL A 205 -33.53 -27.09 -14.37
N ALA A 206 -33.10 -26.29 -15.38
CA ALA A 206 -33.31 -26.45 -16.85
C ALA A 206 -32.76 -25.17 -17.57
N SER A 207 -31.64 -25.18 -18.32
CA SER A 207 -31.42 -25.62 -19.70
C SER A 207 -31.96 -24.72 -20.85
N PHE A 208 -31.03 -24.02 -21.53
CA PHE A 208 -30.90 -23.79 -23.01
C PHE A 208 -31.91 -22.82 -23.72
N ILE A 209 -31.64 -21.90 -24.69
CA ILE A 209 -30.57 -21.43 -25.63
C ILE A 209 -31.10 -20.02 -26.14
N ASN A 210 -30.35 -18.94 -26.44
CA ASN A 210 -29.74 -18.66 -27.76
C ASN A 210 -28.91 -17.36 -27.85
N ARG A 211 -27.68 -17.53 -28.37
CA ARG A 211 -26.69 -16.72 -29.12
C ARG A 211 -26.68 -15.18 -29.14
N GLY A 212 -25.54 -14.65 -28.68
CA GLY A 212 -24.79 -13.52 -29.26
C GLY A 212 -23.29 -13.72 -29.01
N HIS A 213 -22.45 -13.52 -30.02
CA HIS A 213 -21.06 -14.01 -30.10
C HIS A 213 -20.06 -13.25 -29.20
N SER A 214 -19.39 -13.95 -28.29
CA SER A 214 -18.05 -13.59 -27.81
C SER A 214 -17.37 -14.81 -27.16
N SER A 215 -16.10 -15.05 -27.50
CA SER A 215 -15.28 -16.15 -27.01
C SER A 215 -15.13 -16.07 -25.49
N PRO A 216 -15.41 -17.16 -24.73
CA PRO A 216 -15.30 -17.11 -23.28
C PRO A 216 -13.82 -17.17 -22.85
N VAL A 217 -13.36 -16.09 -22.22
CA VAL A 217 -12.17 -16.12 -21.37
C VAL A 217 -12.51 -16.96 -20.14
N PRO A 218 -11.74 -18.02 -19.79
CA PRO A 218 -12.05 -18.85 -18.65
C PRO A 218 -11.64 -18.16 -17.35
N GLU A 219 -12.62 -17.76 -16.55
CA GLU A 219 -12.38 -17.39 -15.15
C GLU A 219 -12.24 -18.64 -14.27
N PRO A 220 -11.41 -18.60 -13.20
CA PRO A 220 -11.02 -19.77 -12.41
C PRO A 220 -12.15 -20.44 -11.60
N ALA A 221 -13.38 -19.91 -11.61
CA ALA A 221 -14.53 -20.55 -10.99
C ALA A 221 -15.11 -21.71 -11.82
N SER A 222 -14.83 -21.77 -13.13
CA SER A 222 -15.43 -22.76 -14.04
C SER A 222 -14.77 -24.15 -13.98
N PHE A 223 -13.57 -24.27 -13.40
CA PHE A 223 -12.91 -25.58 -13.25
C PHE A 223 -13.53 -26.45 -12.14
N ALA A 224 -14.17 -25.85 -11.14
CA ALA A 224 -14.81 -26.61 -10.06
C ALA A 224 -16.04 -27.38 -10.56
N VAL A 225 -16.77 -26.85 -11.54
CA VAL A 225 -18.00 -27.48 -12.07
C VAL A 225 -17.67 -28.63 -13.04
N LEU A 226 -16.53 -28.57 -13.74
CA LEU A 226 -16.13 -29.64 -14.66
C LEU A 226 -15.51 -30.86 -13.96
N GLY A 227 -14.93 -30.69 -12.77
CA GLY A 227 -14.36 -31.80 -11.98
C GLY A 227 -15.40 -32.74 -11.35
N ILE A 228 -16.56 -32.20 -10.95
CA ILE A 228 -17.63 -33.00 -10.31
C ILE A 228 -18.35 -33.90 -11.33
N GLY A 229 -18.48 -33.45 -12.59
CA GLY A 229 -19.14 -34.22 -13.66
C GLY A 229 -18.39 -35.49 -14.09
N ALA A 230 -17.06 -35.46 -14.12
CA ALA A 230 -16.24 -36.60 -14.55
C ALA A 230 -16.29 -37.79 -13.57
N LEU A 231 -16.42 -37.51 -12.26
CA LEU A 231 -16.50 -38.53 -11.22
C LEU A 231 -17.85 -39.29 -11.24
N ALA A 232 -18.94 -38.63 -11.61
CA ALA A 232 -20.26 -39.25 -11.72
C ALA A 232 -20.35 -40.23 -12.90
N LEU A 233 -19.66 -39.96 -14.02
CA LEU A 233 -19.65 -40.85 -15.18
C LEU A 233 -18.78 -42.10 -14.98
N LEU A 234 -17.69 -42.01 -14.22
CA LEU A 234 -16.84 -43.18 -13.92
C LEU A 234 -17.52 -44.18 -12.96
N ARG A 235 -18.44 -43.72 -12.11
CA ARG A 235 -19.18 -44.60 -11.19
C ARG A 235 -20.31 -45.39 -11.88
N ARG A 236 -20.74 -44.99 -13.08
CA ARG A 236 -21.84 -45.64 -13.83
C ARG A 236 -21.38 -46.77 -14.77
N ARG A 237 -20.07 -46.95 -14.98
CA ARG A 237 -19.50 -48.00 -15.85
C ARG A 237 -19.17 -49.32 -15.14
N LYS A 238 -19.53 -49.49 -13.87
CA LYS A 238 -19.31 -50.73 -13.08
C LYS A 238 -20.62 -51.35 -12.54
N LYS A 239 -21.64 -51.43 -13.38
CA LYS A 239 -22.74 -52.38 -13.24
C LYS A 239 -23.05 -53.01 -14.58
#